data_AF-A0A379ALQ8-F1
#
_entry.id   AF-A0A379ALQ8-F1
#
_cell.length_a   1.000
_cell.length_b   1.000
_cell.length_c   1.000
_cell.angle_alpha   90.00
_cell.angle_beta   90.00
_cell.angle_gamma   90.00
#
_symmetry.space_group_name_H-M   'P 1'
#
loop_
_entity.id
_entity.type
_entity.pdbx_description
1 polymer ?
#
loop_
_entity_poly.entity_id
_entity_poly.type
_entity_poly.pdbx_seq_one_letter_code
_entity_poly.pdbx_strand_id
1 'polypeptide(L)'
;MLMVISPAKTLDYESPLATTRFTQPALLEKSQQLIEIARELSPASIASLMGISDKLAHLNAERFNSWQPDFSPKNARQAILAFKGDVYTGLQAETFSDQDFDFAQQHLAYVIRPVWRTASTRFNAALPVWRWAFAWRIRRAKISTPSGAISSLKR
;
A
#
# COMPACT_ATOMS: atom_id res chain seq x y z
N MET A 1 -3.32 -12.52 -20.91
CA MET A 1 -3.23 -11.05 -21.01
C MET A 1 -3.31 -10.45 -19.61
N LEU A 2 -2.51 -9.44 -19.27
CA LEU A 2 -2.48 -8.84 -17.92
C LEU A 2 -2.90 -7.37 -17.99
N MET A 3 -3.94 -7.00 -17.24
CA MET A 3 -4.44 -5.64 -17.05
C MET A 3 -3.81 -5.04 -15.80
N VAL A 4 -3.45 -3.77 -15.90
CA VAL A 4 -2.68 -3.10 -14.87
C VAL A 4 -3.38 -1.81 -14.49
N ILE A 5 -3.81 -1.70 -13.23
CA ILE A 5 -4.52 -0.51 -12.73
C ILE A 5 -3.73 0.17 -11.61
N SER A 6 -3.89 1.48 -11.51
CA SER A 6 -3.31 2.25 -10.41
C SER A 6 -4.14 2.06 -9.15
N PRO A 7 -3.50 1.98 -7.97
CA PRO A 7 -4.23 1.88 -6.73
C PRO A 7 -4.79 3.26 -6.31
N ALA A 8 -5.86 3.28 -5.51
CA ALA A 8 -6.56 4.53 -5.16
C ALA A 8 -6.15 5.11 -3.79
N LYS A 9 -6.21 6.44 -3.66
CA LYS A 9 -5.89 7.12 -2.38
C LYS A 9 -6.90 6.81 -1.27
N THR A 10 -8.15 6.64 -1.65
CA THR A 10 -9.28 6.39 -0.73
C THR A 10 -9.47 4.89 -0.52
N LEU A 11 -9.71 4.53 0.73
CA LEU A 11 -9.91 3.16 1.16
C LEU A 11 -11.24 3.02 1.88
N ASP A 12 -11.94 1.93 1.63
CA ASP A 12 -13.21 1.58 2.24
C ASP A 12 -13.07 0.23 2.96
N TYR A 13 -13.18 0.27 4.28
CA TYR A 13 -13.11 -0.90 5.15
C TYR A 13 -14.46 -1.25 5.81
N GLU A 14 -15.54 -0.54 5.46
CA GLU A 14 -16.84 -0.67 6.12
C GLU A 14 -17.91 -1.29 5.22
N SER A 15 -17.87 -1.04 3.90
CA SER A 15 -18.89 -1.56 2.99
C SER A 15 -19.00 -3.09 3.02
N PRO A 16 -20.18 -3.67 2.72
CA PRO A 16 -20.35 -5.11 2.59
C PRO A 16 -19.35 -5.73 1.61
N LEU A 17 -18.83 -6.91 1.96
CA LEU A 17 -17.91 -7.64 1.09
C LEU A 17 -18.70 -8.45 0.06
N ALA A 18 -18.41 -8.22 -1.22
CA ALA A 18 -18.97 -9.03 -2.32
C ALA A 18 -18.42 -10.47 -2.33
N THR A 19 -17.26 -10.71 -1.72
CA THR A 19 -16.71 -12.05 -1.52
C THR A 19 -15.92 -12.14 -0.22
N THR A 20 -15.95 -13.32 0.40
CA THR A 20 -15.12 -13.66 1.56
C THR A 20 -13.81 -14.33 1.17
N ARG A 21 -13.61 -14.69 -0.11
CA ARG A 21 -12.37 -15.29 -0.61
C ARG A 21 -11.26 -14.26 -0.63
N PHE A 22 -10.07 -14.64 -0.15
CA PHE A 22 -8.91 -13.75 -0.11
C PHE A 22 -7.61 -14.53 -0.33
N THR A 23 -6.55 -13.80 -0.71
CA THR A 23 -5.18 -14.32 -0.77
C THR A 23 -4.22 -13.42 0.00
N GLN A 24 -3.04 -13.95 0.31
CA GLN A 24 -1.99 -13.22 1.02
C GLN A 24 -1.02 -12.53 0.06
N PRO A 25 -0.45 -11.36 0.43
CA PRO A 25 0.52 -10.68 -0.41
C PRO A 25 1.83 -11.43 -0.61
N ALA A 26 2.17 -11.68 -1.88
CA ALA A 26 3.40 -12.37 -2.27
C ALA A 26 4.69 -11.64 -1.86
N LEU A 27 4.63 -10.32 -1.63
CA LEU A 27 5.79 -9.49 -1.27
C LEU A 27 5.69 -8.94 0.17
N LEU A 28 5.16 -9.75 1.08
CA LEU A 28 5.03 -9.43 2.51
C LEU A 28 6.37 -9.07 3.16
N GLU A 29 7.40 -9.89 2.95
CA GLU A 29 8.74 -9.66 3.53
C GLU A 29 9.34 -8.30 3.11
N LYS A 30 9.24 -7.96 1.82
CA LYS A 30 9.70 -6.65 1.32
C LYS A 30 8.90 -5.50 1.92
N SER A 31 7.60 -5.72 2.13
CA SER A 31 6.73 -4.74 2.76
C SER A 31 7.11 -4.52 4.22
N GLN A 32 7.45 -5.59 4.94
CA GLN A 32 7.92 -5.53 6.33
C GLN A 32 9.21 -4.71 6.46
N GLN A 33 10.21 -4.96 5.61
CA GLN A 33 11.46 -4.19 5.61
C GLN A 33 11.22 -2.69 5.44
N LEU A 34 10.24 -2.31 4.60
CA LEU A 34 9.88 -0.92 4.39
C LEU A 34 9.15 -0.32 5.60
N ILE A 35 8.32 -1.10 6.28
CA ILE A 35 7.62 -0.68 7.49
C ILE A 35 8.58 -0.48 8.66
N GLU A 36 9.58 -1.35 8.81
CA GLU A 36 10.63 -1.19 9.84
C GLU A 36 11.33 0.16 9.69
N ILE A 37 11.74 0.52 8.47
CA ILE A 37 12.32 1.84 8.20
C ILE A 37 11.30 2.96 8.42
N ALA A 38 10.02 2.74 8.08
CA ALA A 38 8.96 3.73 8.25
C ALA A 38 8.71 4.10 9.70
N ARG A 39 8.84 3.13 10.62
CA ARG A 39 8.64 3.32 12.06
C ARG A 39 9.72 4.16 12.72
N GLU A 40 10.92 4.20 12.14
CA GLU A 40 12.03 5.03 12.62
C GLU A 40 11.85 6.52 12.26
N LEU A 41 10.93 6.85 11.34
CA LEU A 41 10.75 8.21 10.85
C LEU A 41 9.81 9.02 11.74
N SER A 42 10.24 10.23 12.11
CA SER A 42 9.38 11.17 12.82
C SER A 42 8.22 11.65 11.94
N PRO A 43 7.06 12.04 12.51
CA PRO A 43 5.97 12.62 11.75
C PRO A 43 6.40 13.81 10.87
N ALA A 44 7.30 14.67 11.35
CA ALA A 44 7.87 15.75 10.54
C ALA A 44 8.67 15.26 9.32
N SER A 45 9.45 14.19 9.50
CA SER A 45 10.17 13.54 8.39
C SER A 45 9.18 12.95 7.38
N ILE A 46 8.09 12.34 7.84
CA ILE A 46 7.02 11.79 6.99
C ILE A 46 6.31 12.92 6.22
N ALA A 47 6.00 14.04 6.88
CA ALA A 47 5.35 15.20 6.27
C ALA A 47 6.20 15.76 5.12
N SER A 48 7.48 16.04 5.40
CA SER A 48 8.45 16.54 4.42
C SER A 48 8.66 15.53 3.28
N LEU A 49 8.84 14.25 3.64
CA LEU A 49 9.09 13.21 2.67
C LEU A 49 7.89 13.00 1.76
N MET A 50 6.66 13.03 2.25
CA MET A 50 5.47 12.79 1.42
C MET A 50 4.91 14.07 0.78
N GLY A 51 5.29 15.25 1.28
CA GLY A 51 4.65 16.52 0.93
C GLY A 51 3.19 16.57 1.40
N ILE A 52 2.94 16.13 2.63
CA ILE A 52 1.60 16.08 3.25
C ILE A 52 1.56 16.94 4.51
N SER A 53 0.35 17.27 4.96
CA SER A 53 0.15 18.02 6.21
C SER A 53 0.59 17.22 7.44
N ASP A 54 0.95 17.92 8.52
CA ASP A 54 1.36 17.30 9.79
C ASP A 54 0.30 16.35 10.35
N LYS A 55 -0.98 16.73 10.25
CA LYS A 55 -2.10 15.86 10.65
C LYS A 55 -2.10 14.52 9.91
N LEU A 56 -1.88 14.55 8.59
CA LEU A 56 -1.80 13.33 7.78
C LEU A 56 -0.50 12.56 8.04
N ALA A 57 0.59 13.25 8.37
CA ALA A 57 1.85 12.63 8.69
C ALA A 57 1.80 11.88 10.03
N HIS A 58 1.19 12.46 11.07
CA HIS A 58 0.91 11.77 12.33
C HIS A 58 0.04 10.54 12.12
N LEU A 59 -1.06 10.68 11.38
CA LEU A 59 -1.94 9.55 11.05
C LEU A 59 -1.17 8.43 10.32
N ASN A 60 -0.28 8.77 9.39
CA ASN A 60 0.53 7.77 8.69
C ASN A 60 1.60 7.14 9.58
N ALA A 61 2.21 7.90 10.50
CA ALA A 61 3.13 7.37 11.49
C ALA A 61 2.45 6.31 12.37
N GLU A 62 1.25 6.61 12.87
CA GLU A 62 0.44 5.67 13.63
C GLU A 62 0.10 4.41 12.82
N ARG A 63 -0.25 4.57 11.54
CA ARG A 63 -0.51 3.45 10.61
C ARG A 63 0.71 2.58 10.33
N PHE A 64 1.92 3.14 10.36
CA PHE A 64 3.15 2.36 10.24
C PHE A 64 3.46 1.60 11.53
N ASN A 65 3.21 2.22 12.68
CA ASN A 65 3.37 1.58 13.98
C ASN A 65 2.36 0.44 14.20
N SER A 66 1.08 0.64 13.88
CA SER A 66 0.03 -0.36 14.05
C SER A 66 0.05 -1.49 13.02
N TRP A 67 0.96 -1.45 12.05
CA TRP A 67 1.02 -2.50 11.03
C TRP A 67 1.52 -3.84 11.55
N GLN A 68 0.94 -4.92 11.07
CA GLN A 68 1.43 -6.27 11.28
C GLN A 68 1.35 -7.10 9.98
N PRO A 69 2.25 -8.08 9.80
CA PRO A 69 2.25 -8.95 8.63
C PRO A 69 1.13 -10.00 8.65
N ASP A 70 0.53 -10.28 9.81
CA ASP A 70 -0.54 -11.25 9.96
C ASP A 70 -1.90 -10.63 9.57
N PHE A 71 -2.29 -10.83 8.32
CA PHE A 71 -3.56 -10.33 7.77
C PHE A 71 -4.68 -11.33 7.93
N SER A 72 -5.77 -10.86 8.53
CA SER A 72 -7.05 -11.55 8.66
C SER A 72 -8.18 -10.68 8.12
N PRO A 73 -9.35 -11.24 7.78
CA PRO A 73 -10.52 -10.45 7.39
C PRO A 73 -10.98 -9.39 8.41
N LYS A 74 -10.49 -9.46 9.66
CA LYS A 74 -10.76 -8.47 10.71
C LYS A 74 -9.88 -7.23 10.63
N ASN A 75 -8.66 -7.35 10.11
CA ASN A 75 -7.68 -6.26 10.06
C ASN A 75 -7.32 -5.85 8.62
N ALA A 76 -7.80 -6.60 7.63
CA ALA A 76 -7.50 -6.42 6.22
C ALA A 76 -8.72 -6.73 5.35
N ARG A 77 -8.73 -6.12 4.17
CA ARG A 77 -9.75 -6.29 3.13
C ARG A 77 -9.08 -6.48 1.79
N GLN A 78 -9.67 -7.22 0.86
CA GLN A 78 -9.12 -7.44 -0.47
C GLN A 78 -8.93 -6.11 -1.24
N ALA A 79 -7.79 -5.93 -1.92
CA ALA A 79 -7.45 -4.70 -2.64
C ALA A 79 -8.56 -4.21 -3.58
N ILE A 80 -9.17 -5.11 -4.35
CA ILE A 80 -10.20 -4.75 -5.33
C ILE A 80 -11.46 -4.15 -4.67
N LEU A 81 -11.75 -4.56 -3.42
CA LEU A 81 -12.92 -4.13 -2.66
C LEU A 81 -12.62 -2.94 -1.75
N ALA A 82 -11.36 -2.77 -1.36
CA ALA A 82 -10.96 -1.69 -0.48
C ALA A 82 -10.68 -0.39 -1.22
N PHE A 83 -10.11 -0.42 -2.43
CA PHE A 83 -9.80 0.80 -3.16
C PHE A 83 -11.07 1.46 -3.69
N LYS A 84 -11.22 2.76 -3.42
CA LYS A 84 -12.33 3.59 -3.95
C LYS A 84 -11.78 4.79 -4.72
N GLY A 85 -12.38 5.05 -5.87
CA GLY A 85 -12.03 6.15 -6.78
C GLY A 85 -12.55 5.86 -8.18
N ASP A 86 -12.46 6.83 -9.10
CA ASP A 86 -13.15 6.78 -10.39
C ASP A 86 -12.91 5.49 -11.21
N VAL A 87 -11.68 4.99 -11.23
CA VAL A 87 -11.32 3.72 -11.89
C VAL A 87 -12.03 2.52 -11.25
N TYR A 88 -12.16 2.51 -9.94
CA TYR A 88 -12.79 1.43 -9.18
C TYR A 88 -14.32 1.54 -9.22
N THR A 89 -14.86 2.76 -9.29
CA THR A 89 -16.28 3.00 -9.55
C THR A 89 -16.68 2.50 -10.93
N GLY A 90 -15.81 2.63 -11.93
CA GLY A 90 -16.05 2.03 -13.26
C GLY A 90 -15.86 0.51 -13.28
N LEU A 91 -15.00 -0.04 -12.41
CA LEU A 91 -14.79 -1.49 -12.30
C LEU A 91 -15.97 -2.20 -11.62
N GLN A 92 -16.67 -1.54 -10.71
CA GLN A 92 -17.84 -2.07 -9.98
C GLN A 92 -17.60 -3.46 -9.38
N ALA A 93 -16.48 -3.65 -8.69
CA ALA A 93 -16.09 -4.95 -8.15
C ALA A 93 -17.11 -5.52 -7.13
N GLU A 94 -18.02 -4.69 -6.61
CA GLU A 94 -19.13 -5.11 -5.76
C GLU A 94 -20.20 -5.96 -6.48
N THR A 95 -20.28 -5.92 -7.81
CA THR A 95 -21.25 -6.69 -8.61
C THR A 95 -20.66 -7.96 -9.22
N PHE A 96 -19.38 -8.24 -8.97
CA PHE A 96 -18.68 -9.39 -9.55
C PHE A 96 -19.23 -10.72 -9.05
N SER A 97 -19.35 -11.68 -9.96
CA SER A 97 -19.54 -13.08 -9.63
C SER A 97 -18.22 -13.73 -9.17
N ASP A 98 -18.30 -14.93 -8.62
CA ASP A 98 -17.10 -15.69 -8.24
C ASP A 98 -16.16 -15.97 -9.43
N GLN A 99 -16.72 -16.16 -10.64
CA GLN A 99 -15.93 -16.35 -11.85
C GLN A 99 -15.21 -15.06 -12.28
N ASP A 100 -15.86 -13.91 -12.11
CA ASP A 100 -15.24 -12.61 -12.39
C ASP A 100 -14.09 -12.34 -11.42
N PHE A 101 -14.24 -12.72 -10.15
CA PHE A 101 -13.16 -12.66 -9.18
C PHE A 101 -11.99 -13.59 -9.55
N ASP A 102 -12.26 -14.79 -10.04
CA ASP A 102 -11.20 -15.71 -10.51
C ASP A 102 -10.46 -15.16 -11.73
N PHE A 103 -11.21 -14.59 -12.68
CA PHE A 103 -10.63 -13.93 -13.84
C PHE A 103 -9.79 -12.73 -13.42
N ALA A 104 -10.32 -11.84 -12.58
CA ALA A 104 -9.60 -10.70 -12.06
C ALA A 104 -8.34 -11.12 -11.29
N GLN A 105 -8.39 -12.21 -10.53
CA GLN A 105 -7.24 -12.73 -9.79
C GLN A 105 -6.08 -13.17 -10.71
N GLN A 106 -6.40 -13.66 -11.91
CA GLN A 106 -5.40 -14.10 -12.89
C GLN A 106 -4.94 -12.98 -13.82
N HIS A 107 -5.83 -12.01 -14.11
CA HIS A 107 -5.63 -11.04 -15.18
C HIS A 107 -5.48 -9.60 -14.70
N LEU A 108 -5.74 -9.28 -13.43
CA LEU A 108 -5.60 -7.93 -12.88
C LEU A 108 -4.37 -7.84 -11.97
N ALA A 109 -3.57 -6.80 -12.17
CA ALA A 109 -2.48 -6.45 -11.29
C ALA A 109 -2.52 -4.96 -10.94
N TYR A 110 -2.15 -4.63 -9.70
CA TYR A 110 -2.00 -3.25 -9.28
C TYR A 110 -0.58 -2.76 -9.56
N VAL A 111 -0.43 -1.70 -10.38
CA VAL A 111 0.85 -1.00 -10.54
C VAL A 111 0.89 0.24 -9.69
N ILE A 112 1.95 0.34 -8.93
CA ILE A 112 2.31 1.53 -8.18
C ILE A 112 3.49 2.17 -8.93
N ARG A 113 3.30 3.40 -9.44
CA ARG A 113 4.25 4.16 -10.29
C ARG A 113 5.69 4.20 -9.72
N PRO A 114 6.73 4.40 -10.57
CA PRO A 114 7.47 3.29 -11.17
C PRO A 114 8.93 3.31 -10.71
N VAL A 115 9.35 2.27 -10.01
CA VAL A 115 10.65 1.58 -10.13
C VAL A 115 10.38 0.29 -9.39
N TRP A 116 9.79 -0.71 -10.05
CA TRP A 116 9.97 -2.16 -9.86
C TRP A 116 9.17 -2.82 -10.99
N ARG A 117 9.88 -3.46 -11.91
CA ARG A 117 9.30 -4.34 -12.91
C ARG A 117 8.50 -5.42 -12.18
N THR A 118 7.25 -5.61 -12.60
CA THR A 118 6.43 -6.81 -12.34
C THR A 118 6.37 -7.27 -10.88
N ALA A 119 5.59 -6.56 -10.06
CA ALA A 119 4.87 -7.20 -8.97
C ALA A 119 3.50 -7.61 -9.52
N SER A 120 3.28 -8.91 -9.72
CA SER A 120 1.95 -9.47 -9.90
C SER A 120 1.22 -9.30 -8.57
N THR A 121 0.60 -8.14 -8.38
CA THR A 121 -0.18 -7.85 -7.18
C THR A 121 -1.54 -8.52 -7.36
N ARG A 122 -1.55 -9.85 -7.22
CA ARG A 122 -2.76 -10.68 -7.06
C ARG A 122 -3.53 -10.21 -5.81
N PHE A 123 -4.82 -10.52 -5.67
CA PHE A 123 -5.74 -10.08 -4.61
C PHE A 123 -5.09 -10.02 -3.22
N ASN A 124 -4.51 -8.87 -2.91
CA ASN A 124 -3.76 -8.71 -1.69
C ASN A 124 -4.59 -7.84 -0.77
N ALA A 125 -4.60 -8.18 0.51
CA ALA A 125 -4.98 -7.27 1.58
C ALA A 125 -4.56 -5.84 1.20
N ALA A 126 -5.52 -4.93 1.19
CA ALA A 126 -5.40 -3.54 0.82
C ALA A 126 -4.46 -2.87 1.79
N LEU A 127 -3.19 -2.93 1.44
CA LEU A 127 -2.18 -2.09 2.03
C LEU A 127 -2.40 -0.69 1.43
N PRO A 128 -2.55 0.35 2.27
CA PRO A 128 -2.76 1.71 1.79
C PRO A 128 -1.68 2.08 0.76
N VAL A 129 -2.12 2.56 -0.41
CA VAL A 129 -1.29 3.04 -1.55
C VAL A 129 -0.16 3.97 -1.13
N TRP A 130 -0.42 4.73 -0.08
CA TRP A 130 0.49 5.63 0.59
C TRP A 130 1.81 4.94 1.02
N ARG A 131 1.80 3.62 1.29
CA ARG A 131 2.98 2.83 1.72
C ARG A 131 4.08 2.74 0.68
N TRP A 132 3.73 2.65 -0.60
CA TRP A 132 4.71 2.41 -1.67
C TRP A 132 5.23 3.71 -2.28
N ALA A 133 4.39 4.76 -2.35
CA ALA A 133 4.85 6.11 -2.64
C ALA A 133 5.86 6.61 -1.57
N PHE A 134 5.66 6.21 -0.32
CA PHE A 134 6.55 6.47 0.81
C PHE A 134 7.86 5.68 0.71
N ALA A 135 7.79 4.37 0.50
CA ALA A 135 8.97 3.50 0.31
C ALA A 135 9.93 3.98 -0.80
N TRP A 136 9.39 4.45 -1.92
CA TRP A 136 10.19 5.04 -3.00
C TRP A 136 10.95 6.28 -2.54
N ARG A 137 10.28 7.15 -1.78
CA ARG A 137 10.85 8.42 -1.32
C ARG A 137 11.89 8.20 -0.21
N ILE A 138 11.69 7.21 0.67
CA ILE A 138 12.72 6.74 1.63
C ILE A 138 13.96 6.27 0.88
N ARG A 139 13.78 5.42 -0.13
CA ARG A 139 14.90 4.88 -0.91
C ARG A 139 15.63 5.97 -1.69
N ARG A 140 14.91 6.96 -2.23
CA ARG A 140 15.51 8.14 -2.88
C ARG A 140 16.33 8.98 -1.89
N ALA A 141 15.81 9.20 -0.67
CA ALA A 141 16.52 9.91 0.40
C ALA A 141 17.81 9.20 0.85
N LYS A 142 17.80 7.85 0.92
CA LYS A 142 19.00 7.04 1.20
C LYS A 142 19.99 6.98 0.02
N ILE A 143 19.54 7.07 -1.23
CA ILE A 143 20.44 7.11 -2.41
C ILE A 143 21.09 8.49 -2.58
N SER A 144 20.42 9.57 -2.14
CA SER A 144 20.97 10.93 -2.19
C SER A 144 21.90 11.29 -1.02
N THR A 145 22.03 10.43 -0.02
CA THR A 145 23.00 10.61 1.07
C THR A 145 24.21 9.73 0.79
N PRO A 146 25.40 10.30 0.49
CA PRO A 146 26.62 9.50 0.50
C PRO A 146 26.80 8.99 1.93
N SER A 147 27.11 7.70 2.04
CA SER A 147 27.40 6.98 3.27
C SER A 147 28.29 7.83 4.19
N GLY A 148 27.72 8.43 5.25
CA GLY A 148 28.49 9.26 6.18
C GLY A 148 27.72 10.28 7.03
N ALA A 149 26.48 10.64 6.72
CA ALA A 149 25.82 11.78 7.38
C ALA A 149 24.64 11.44 8.32
N ILE A 150 24.68 10.30 9.02
CA ILE A 150 23.75 10.02 10.13
C ILE A 150 24.54 10.07 11.44
N SER A 151 25.01 11.25 11.83
CA SER A 151 25.60 11.48 13.15
C SER A 151 25.31 12.85 13.76
N SER A 152 24.48 13.71 13.15
CA SER A 152 24.30 15.09 13.63
C SER A 152 22.87 15.49 14.04
N LEU A 153 21.96 14.54 14.30
CA LEU A 153 20.64 14.84 14.88
C LEU A 153 20.51 14.31 16.33
N LYS A 154 21.60 14.43 17.09
CA LYS A 154 21.59 14.51 18.55
C LYS A 154 22.42 15.71 18.98
N ARG A 155 21.79 16.87 19.03
CA ARG A 155 22.11 17.91 20.00
C ARG A 155 20.90 18.82 20.17
#